data_AF-A0A1G9F2N7-F1
#
_entry.id   AF-A0A1G9F2N7-F1
#
_cell.length_a   1.000
_cell.length_b   1.000
_cell.length_c   1.000
_cell.angle_alpha   90.00
_cell.angle_beta   90.00
_cell.angle_gamma   90.00
#
_symmetry.space_group_name_H-M   'P 1'
#
loop_
_entity.id
_entity.type
_entity.pdbx_description
1 polymer ?
#
loop_
_entity_poly.entity_id
_entity_poly.type
_entity_poly.pdbx_seq_one_letter_code
_entity_poly.pdbx_strand_id
1 'polypeptide(L)'
;MAYIKKRDKRDGTASYTVMWRASGARGGKQESEVFEDETAAERFRDLVNGHGQQWPPGWTRGHGFVADRRRADTMFEPFALAYVDRLTGIQGDTRSKYKKEIRENMAPWFGPYSVEDGEGSIVRTMVQDWVNDLEAGRLAPLDPRDRKPRTKYAPKTVQNKHGLLSAIMQSAVDAEPSLRASNPCAKTRLPRLDGAEDEEEMVFLEREEWAWIYECLRDDAKDLGETIAETGFRWGEATALQPRDLRRRNGRPAIRVQRAWKKDEDGKSILGPPKTRKSRRTVVITHKLDRMLRRRAKGLAPNALIFTGPEGGKWDPGTFRRLRWVPAIELAAAKYGLIKRPRIHDLRHSHASWLIAAKVPLPAIQGRLGHESITTTVDRYGHLLDALDDEVMAAIEWAMDPTAPLPGFLERSGLAAVTDGLPHVPRQLSGLAQETWKDASDMPQGGTEEGDDPVFVVTLGGREVPFADCQHAQGVADQWSDDHEDEIATMRADGWPEEKIARRGALGPEKRERWTGGGSVWTRMPERQFVYSALASYEADGTLTYEPLPMSSRWTWEFEHDGFTTRGAEFRTEFRPGGSTEAHARGINRSAVSRAFEEARVRALEVCAKHPDAGLTSTQA
;
A
#
# COMPACT_ATOMS: atom_id res chain seq x y z
N MET A 1 -1.40 13.17 -55.94
CA MET A 1 -0.21 12.93 -55.09
C MET A 1 0.97 13.64 -55.71
N ALA A 2 1.84 14.20 -54.88
CA ALA A 2 3.03 14.90 -55.34
C ALA A 2 4.06 13.88 -55.84
N TYR A 3 4.72 14.18 -56.96
CA TYR A 3 5.76 13.35 -57.56
C TYR A 3 6.95 14.22 -57.99
N ILE A 4 8.12 13.58 -58.17
CA ILE A 4 9.36 14.26 -58.53
C ILE A 4 9.68 13.95 -59.99
N LYS A 5 10.09 14.97 -60.73
CA LYS A 5 10.62 14.86 -62.09
C LYS A 5 12.07 15.33 -62.09
N LYS A 6 13.00 14.38 -62.29
CA LYS A 6 14.42 14.68 -62.53
C LYS A 6 14.61 15.20 -63.96
N ARG A 7 15.53 16.15 -64.14
CA ARG A 7 16.00 16.65 -65.43
C ARG A 7 17.48 16.96 -65.33
N ASP A 8 18.29 16.25 -66.11
CA ASP A 8 19.72 16.50 -66.19
C ASP A 8 20.01 17.76 -67.03
N LYS A 9 20.95 18.59 -66.57
CA LYS A 9 21.41 19.82 -67.23
C LYS A 9 22.65 19.53 -68.09
N ARG A 10 22.97 20.43 -69.02
CA ARG A 10 24.13 20.30 -69.94
C ARG A 10 25.49 20.39 -69.24
N ASP A 11 25.53 20.88 -68.01
CA ASP A 11 26.73 21.02 -67.16
C ASP A 11 27.04 19.76 -66.32
N GLY A 12 26.22 18.71 -66.42
CA GLY A 12 26.35 17.47 -65.63
C GLY A 12 25.63 17.50 -64.28
N THR A 13 25.02 18.62 -63.89
CA THR A 13 24.16 18.70 -62.70
C THR A 13 22.73 18.23 -63.02
N ALA A 14 21.96 17.86 -61.99
CA ALA A 14 20.54 17.52 -62.14
C ALA A 14 19.66 18.57 -61.44
N SER A 15 18.44 18.74 -61.94
CA SER A 15 17.38 19.45 -61.24
C SER A 15 16.17 18.54 -60.99
N TYR A 16 15.53 18.74 -59.86
CA TYR A 16 14.44 17.91 -59.35
C TYR A 16 13.22 18.79 -59.17
N THR A 17 12.19 18.61 -60.00
CA THR A 17 10.95 19.37 -59.90
C THR A 17 9.89 18.56 -59.16
N VAL A 18 9.43 19.03 -58.01
CA VAL A 18 8.26 18.45 -57.32
C VAL A 18 7.01 19.02 -57.97
N MET A 19 6.07 18.17 -58.36
CA MET A 19 4.85 18.53 -59.07
C MET A 19 3.61 17.92 -58.41
N TRP A 20 2.54 18.70 -58.24
CA TRP A 20 1.27 18.23 -57.69
C TRP A 20 0.08 19.01 -58.27
N ARG A 21 -1.13 18.65 -57.81
CA ARG A 21 -2.35 19.42 -58.05
C ARG A 21 -2.95 19.84 -56.72
N ALA A 22 -3.23 21.12 -56.57
CA ALA A 22 -3.85 21.68 -55.37
C ALA A 22 -5.15 20.91 -55.02
N SER A 23 -5.31 20.55 -53.75
CA SER A 23 -6.44 19.79 -53.21
C SER A 23 -6.64 18.38 -53.81
N GLY A 24 -5.65 17.84 -54.55
CA GLY A 24 -5.65 16.46 -55.07
C GLY A 24 -6.66 16.14 -56.18
N ALA A 25 -7.57 17.05 -56.51
CA ALA A 25 -8.62 16.84 -57.51
C ALA A 25 -8.08 16.83 -58.96
N ARG A 26 -8.74 16.09 -59.86
CA ARG A 26 -8.37 16.05 -61.30
C ARG A 26 -8.38 17.44 -61.97
N GLY A 27 -9.29 18.33 -61.56
CA GLY A 27 -9.36 19.72 -62.01
C GLY A 27 -8.51 20.72 -61.20
N GLY A 28 -7.77 20.26 -60.18
CA GLY A 28 -6.96 21.13 -59.32
C GLY A 28 -5.83 21.81 -60.10
N LYS A 29 -5.56 23.09 -59.77
CA LYS A 29 -4.45 23.87 -60.32
C LYS A 29 -3.14 23.09 -60.15
N GLN A 30 -2.37 22.99 -61.24
CA GLN A 30 -1.08 22.31 -61.21
C GLN A 30 -0.02 23.24 -60.62
N GLU A 31 0.67 22.77 -59.59
CA GLU A 31 1.70 23.53 -58.88
C GLU A 31 3.02 22.77 -58.90
N SER A 32 4.13 23.52 -58.83
CA SER A 32 5.47 22.96 -58.88
C SER A 32 6.53 23.83 -58.22
N GLU A 33 7.49 23.15 -57.61
CA GLU A 33 8.68 23.71 -56.99
C GLU A 33 9.94 23.02 -57.55
N VAL A 34 11.05 23.74 -57.67
CA VAL A 34 12.28 23.23 -58.30
C VAL A 34 13.42 23.21 -57.29
N PHE A 35 14.18 22.13 -57.29
CA PHE A 35 15.31 21.85 -56.41
C PHE A 35 16.55 21.46 -57.22
N GLU A 36 17.73 21.69 -56.65
CA GLU A 36 19.01 21.21 -57.20
C GLU A 36 19.52 19.94 -56.48
N ASP A 37 18.93 19.60 -55.32
CA ASP A 37 19.19 18.39 -54.55
C ASP A 37 17.96 17.46 -54.55
N GLU A 38 18.22 16.16 -54.69
CA GLU A 38 17.20 15.11 -54.67
C GLU A 38 16.58 14.98 -53.28
N THR A 39 17.38 15.05 -52.23
CA THR A 39 16.92 14.88 -50.83
C THR A 39 15.98 16.00 -50.40
N ALA A 40 16.26 17.25 -50.81
CA ALA A 40 15.40 18.40 -50.60
C ALA A 40 14.05 18.25 -51.34
N ALA A 41 14.08 17.78 -52.59
CA ALA A 41 12.86 17.50 -53.36
C ALA A 41 12.00 16.39 -52.71
N GLU A 42 12.63 15.34 -52.17
CA GLU A 42 11.93 14.29 -51.43
C GLU A 42 11.26 14.79 -50.16
N ARG A 43 11.97 15.61 -49.36
CA ARG A 43 11.42 16.22 -48.15
C ARG A 43 10.23 17.13 -48.45
N PHE A 44 10.33 17.96 -49.49
CA PHE A 44 9.23 18.85 -49.89
C PHE A 44 8.03 18.07 -50.47
N ARG A 45 8.27 17.04 -51.28
CA ARG A 45 7.22 16.10 -51.75
C ARG A 45 6.46 15.50 -50.57
N ASP A 46 7.17 15.04 -49.54
CA ASP A 46 6.57 14.41 -48.37
C ASP A 46 5.77 15.42 -47.53
N LEU A 47 6.25 16.67 -47.40
CA LEU A 47 5.48 17.77 -46.80
C LEU A 47 4.18 18.08 -47.58
N VAL A 48 4.23 18.23 -48.90
CA VAL A 48 3.03 18.44 -49.75
C VAL A 48 2.04 17.28 -49.63
N ASN A 49 2.54 16.04 -49.54
CA ASN A 49 1.70 14.87 -49.34
C ASN A 49 1.05 14.85 -47.94
N GLY A 50 1.81 15.18 -46.89
CA GLY A 50 1.30 15.29 -45.51
C GLY A 50 0.28 16.42 -45.33
N HIS A 51 0.47 17.56 -46.00
CA HIS A 51 -0.47 18.68 -46.02
C HIS A 51 -1.60 18.54 -47.06
N GLY A 52 -2.01 17.31 -47.40
CA GLY A 52 -3.21 17.06 -48.20
C GLY A 52 -3.15 17.65 -49.63
N GLN A 53 -1.98 17.65 -50.26
CA GLN A 53 -1.73 18.24 -51.59
C GLN A 53 -1.85 19.78 -51.63
N GLN A 54 -1.58 20.44 -50.51
CA GLN A 54 -1.49 21.90 -50.42
C GLN A 54 -0.02 22.36 -50.34
N TRP A 55 0.21 23.63 -50.65
CA TRP A 55 1.52 24.26 -50.49
C TRP A 55 1.90 24.26 -48.99
N PRO A 56 3.10 23.80 -48.58
CA PRO A 56 3.46 23.73 -47.17
C PRO A 56 3.46 25.13 -46.51
N PRO A 57 2.76 25.32 -45.38
CA PRO A 57 2.71 26.62 -44.72
C PRO A 57 4.10 27.15 -44.34
N GLY A 58 4.41 28.39 -44.71
CA GLY A 58 5.71 29.04 -44.45
C GLY A 58 6.85 28.67 -45.40
N TRP A 59 6.53 28.01 -46.53
CA TRP A 59 7.48 27.74 -47.61
C TRP A 59 7.41 28.84 -48.68
N THR A 60 8.50 29.55 -48.92
CA THR A 60 8.62 30.56 -49.99
C THR A 60 9.18 29.93 -51.26
N ARG A 61 8.51 30.23 -52.39
CA ARG A 61 8.82 29.62 -53.68
C ARG A 61 10.26 29.87 -54.13
N GLY A 62 10.98 28.82 -54.51
CA GLY A 62 12.39 28.89 -54.94
C GLY A 62 13.40 29.23 -53.84
N HIS A 63 12.96 29.57 -52.63
CA HIS A 63 13.82 29.94 -51.50
C HIS A 63 13.76 28.92 -50.33
N GLY A 64 12.82 27.97 -50.38
CA GLY A 64 12.57 27.04 -49.28
C GLY A 64 11.68 27.66 -48.19
N PHE A 65 11.60 27.01 -47.03
CA PHE A 65 11.29 27.76 -45.80
C PHE A 65 12.29 28.93 -45.71
N VAL A 66 11.83 30.16 -45.47
CA VAL A 66 12.69 31.35 -45.49
C VAL A 66 13.88 31.19 -44.54
N ALA A 67 15.03 30.88 -45.15
CA ALA A 67 16.25 30.46 -44.48
C ALA A 67 17.29 31.57 -44.52
N ASP A 68 16.92 32.76 -44.03
CA ASP A 68 17.90 33.80 -43.67
C ASP A 68 17.41 34.68 -42.51
N ARG A 69 17.29 34.06 -41.33
CA ARG A 69 17.20 34.69 -39.98
C ARG A 69 17.01 33.69 -38.84
N ARG A 70 16.50 32.48 -39.10
CA ARG A 70 16.34 31.46 -38.06
C ARG A 70 17.71 30.98 -37.58
N ARG A 71 18.05 31.34 -36.35
CA ARG A 71 19.28 30.89 -35.70
C ARG A 71 19.09 29.45 -35.21
N ALA A 72 20.14 28.64 -35.23
CA ALA A 72 20.03 27.22 -34.86
C ALA A 72 19.59 27.01 -33.39
N ASP A 73 19.79 28.02 -32.53
CA ASP A 73 19.35 28.05 -31.14
C ASP A 73 17.87 28.44 -30.95
N THR A 74 17.19 29.02 -31.95
CA THR A 74 15.74 29.29 -31.90
C THR A 74 14.89 28.19 -32.54
N MET A 75 15.50 27.19 -33.18
CA MET A 75 14.84 25.94 -33.59
C MET A 75 14.41 25.11 -32.38
N PHE A 76 13.25 24.45 -32.46
CA PHE A 76 12.61 23.83 -31.30
C PHE A 76 13.49 22.83 -30.54
N GLU A 77 14.07 21.83 -31.20
CA GLU A 77 14.81 20.77 -30.49
C GLU A 77 16.08 21.30 -29.79
N PRO A 78 16.97 22.06 -30.46
CA PRO A 78 18.09 22.73 -29.79
C PRO A 78 17.65 23.63 -28.64
N PHE A 79 16.62 24.46 -28.84
CA PHE A 79 16.10 25.35 -27.80
C PHE A 79 15.55 24.57 -26.59
N ALA A 80 14.74 23.53 -26.84
CA ALA A 80 14.13 22.71 -25.80
C ALA A 80 15.18 21.93 -24.98
N LEU A 81 16.21 21.39 -25.65
CA LEU A 81 17.33 20.72 -24.96
C LEU A 81 18.14 21.71 -24.13
N ALA A 82 18.43 22.91 -24.66
CA ALA A 82 19.13 23.97 -23.94
C ALA A 82 18.31 24.52 -22.75
N TYR A 83 16.99 24.67 -22.90
CA TYR A 83 16.08 24.99 -21.80
C TYR A 83 16.17 23.94 -20.69
N VAL A 84 16.06 22.66 -21.04
CA VAL A 84 16.19 21.56 -20.07
C VAL A 84 17.56 21.58 -19.40
N ASP A 85 18.64 21.89 -20.12
CA ASP A 85 19.99 22.00 -19.54
C ASP A 85 20.15 23.18 -18.57
N ARG A 86 19.48 24.31 -18.83
CA ARG A 86 19.48 25.48 -17.94
C ARG A 86 18.59 25.32 -16.69
N LEU A 87 17.74 24.30 -16.61
CA LEU A 87 16.89 24.07 -15.43
C LEU A 87 17.73 23.85 -14.16
N THR A 88 17.51 24.72 -13.17
CA THR A 88 18.09 24.68 -11.83
C THR A 88 17.19 23.89 -10.88
N GLY A 89 17.77 23.32 -9.81
CA GLY A 89 17.01 22.62 -8.75
C GLY A 89 16.38 21.27 -9.13
N ILE A 90 16.39 20.87 -10.40
CA ILE A 90 15.90 19.56 -10.85
C ILE A 90 16.91 18.43 -10.55
N GLN A 91 16.40 17.21 -10.37
CA GLN A 91 17.24 16.01 -10.20
C GLN A 91 17.61 15.42 -11.57
N GLY A 92 18.78 14.77 -11.67
CA GLY A 92 19.31 14.25 -12.95
C GLY A 92 18.32 13.33 -13.69
N ASP A 93 17.60 12.48 -12.94
CA ASP A 93 16.53 11.62 -13.49
C ASP A 93 15.47 12.38 -14.29
N THR A 94 15.15 13.59 -13.86
CA THR A 94 14.14 14.48 -14.42
C THR A 94 14.69 15.15 -15.68
N ARG A 95 15.97 15.57 -15.67
CA ARG A 95 16.67 16.11 -16.85
C ARG A 95 16.70 15.09 -17.99
N SER A 96 17.15 13.86 -17.71
CA SER A 96 17.21 12.78 -18.72
C SER A 96 15.82 12.38 -19.22
N LYS A 97 14.83 12.36 -18.33
CA LYS A 97 13.43 12.12 -18.73
C LYS A 97 12.93 13.22 -19.67
N TYR A 98 13.15 14.50 -19.37
CA TYR A 98 12.73 15.59 -20.25
C TYR A 98 13.46 15.57 -21.60
N LYS A 99 14.77 15.33 -21.63
CA LYS A 99 15.52 15.16 -22.90
C LYS A 99 14.98 14.00 -23.73
N LYS A 100 14.62 12.88 -23.10
CA LYS A 100 13.99 11.73 -23.76
C LYS A 100 12.61 12.09 -24.30
N GLU A 101 11.78 12.77 -23.52
CA GLU A 101 10.43 13.21 -23.91
C GLU A 101 10.46 14.18 -25.10
N ILE A 102 11.40 15.13 -25.11
CA ILE A 102 11.63 16.03 -26.24
C ILE A 102 11.92 15.22 -27.50
N ARG A 103 12.95 14.37 -27.48
CA ARG A 103 13.39 13.59 -28.66
C ARG A 103 12.34 12.59 -29.16
N GLU A 104 11.63 11.92 -28.25
CA GLU A 104 10.71 10.85 -28.65
C GLU A 104 9.28 11.33 -28.97
N ASN A 105 8.83 12.44 -28.38
CA ASN A 105 7.43 12.88 -28.45
C ASN A 105 7.22 14.31 -28.96
N MET A 106 8.24 15.18 -28.97
CA MET A 106 8.09 16.58 -29.38
C MET A 106 8.87 16.90 -30.66
N ALA A 107 10.15 16.55 -30.75
CA ALA A 107 10.99 16.78 -31.93
C ALA A 107 10.41 16.17 -33.23
N PRO A 108 9.78 14.97 -33.22
CA PRO A 108 9.11 14.41 -34.42
C PRO A 108 7.89 15.21 -34.92
N TRP A 109 7.43 16.20 -34.15
CA TRP A 109 6.33 17.11 -34.49
C TRP A 109 6.83 18.54 -34.72
N PHE A 110 7.70 19.05 -33.84
CA PHE A 110 8.08 20.45 -33.74
C PHE A 110 9.53 20.75 -34.16
N GLY A 111 10.38 19.74 -34.37
CA GLY A 111 11.82 19.91 -34.65
C GLY A 111 12.16 20.89 -35.79
N PRO A 112 11.46 20.87 -36.95
CA PRO A 112 11.68 21.82 -38.04
C PRO A 112 11.12 23.24 -37.84
N TYR A 113 10.52 23.53 -36.70
CA TYR A 113 9.83 24.79 -36.42
C TYR A 113 10.59 25.64 -35.39
N SER A 114 10.41 26.95 -35.47
CA SER A 114 11.02 27.91 -34.54
C SER A 114 10.17 28.10 -33.28
N VAL A 115 10.82 28.36 -32.15
CA VAL A 115 10.14 28.90 -30.96
C VAL A 115 9.92 30.41 -31.07
N GLU A 116 10.75 31.11 -31.83
CA GLU A 116 10.69 32.55 -32.10
C GLU A 116 9.46 32.86 -32.99
N ASP A 117 8.77 33.97 -32.73
CA ASP A 117 7.60 34.38 -33.52
C ASP A 117 8.00 34.80 -34.94
N GLY A 118 7.15 34.45 -35.92
CA GLY A 118 7.37 34.71 -37.33
C GLY A 118 7.00 33.52 -38.22
N GLU A 119 7.49 33.54 -39.46
CA GLU A 119 7.27 32.47 -40.42
C GLU A 119 7.98 31.17 -39.98
N GLY A 120 7.24 30.06 -39.96
CA GLY A 120 7.72 28.76 -39.45
C GLY A 120 7.80 28.66 -37.92
N SER A 121 7.17 29.58 -37.19
CA SER A 121 6.99 29.47 -35.74
C SER A 121 6.00 28.37 -35.35
N ILE A 122 6.13 27.81 -34.15
CA ILE A 122 5.13 26.90 -33.59
C ILE A 122 3.85 27.69 -33.26
N VAL A 123 2.74 27.29 -33.88
CA VAL A 123 1.41 27.87 -33.70
C VAL A 123 0.47 26.95 -32.91
N ARG A 124 -0.59 27.54 -32.33
CA ARG A 124 -1.55 26.84 -31.45
C ARG A 124 -2.23 25.62 -32.09
N THR A 125 -2.55 25.67 -33.39
CA THR A 125 -3.19 24.55 -34.10
C THR A 125 -2.32 23.30 -34.10
N MET A 126 -1.02 23.44 -34.38
CA MET A 126 -0.07 22.32 -34.33
C MET A 126 0.01 21.68 -32.94
N VAL A 127 -0.11 22.48 -31.87
CA VAL A 127 -0.14 21.96 -30.49
C VAL A 127 -1.44 21.18 -30.22
N GLN A 128 -2.56 21.59 -30.82
CA GLN A 128 -3.83 20.86 -30.73
C GLN A 128 -3.75 19.54 -31.51
N ASP A 129 -3.23 19.54 -32.73
CA ASP A 129 -3.06 18.33 -33.55
C ASP A 129 -2.11 17.33 -32.90
N TRP A 130 -1.00 17.80 -32.32
CA TRP A 130 -0.09 16.98 -31.52
C TRP A 130 -0.77 16.34 -30.30
N VAL A 131 -1.60 17.07 -29.57
CA VAL A 131 -2.38 16.51 -28.44
C VAL A 131 -3.37 15.46 -28.94
N ASN A 132 -4.09 15.74 -30.03
CA ASN A 132 -5.01 14.79 -30.66
C ASN A 132 -4.29 13.49 -31.11
N ASP A 133 -3.04 13.58 -31.55
CA ASP A 133 -2.22 12.43 -31.95
C ASP A 133 -1.74 11.61 -30.74
N LEU A 134 -1.34 12.26 -29.65
CA LEU A 134 -0.97 11.58 -28.40
C LEU A 134 -2.17 10.83 -27.78
N GLU A 135 -3.36 11.43 -27.83
CA GLU A 135 -4.61 10.79 -27.37
C GLU A 135 -5.04 9.61 -28.25
N ALA A 136 -4.79 9.68 -29.56
CA ALA A 136 -5.17 8.63 -30.50
C ALA A 136 -4.09 7.55 -30.71
N GLY A 137 -2.85 7.76 -30.24
CA GLY A 137 -1.72 6.88 -30.55
C GLY A 137 -1.23 6.98 -32.00
N ARG A 138 -1.47 8.10 -32.68
CA ARG A 138 -1.00 8.30 -34.07
C ARG A 138 0.50 8.59 -34.10
N LEU A 139 1.15 8.20 -35.20
CA LEU A 139 2.56 8.52 -35.46
C LEU A 139 2.70 10.01 -35.74
N ALA A 140 3.82 10.60 -35.30
CA ALA A 140 4.15 11.98 -35.61
C ALA A 140 4.52 12.16 -37.10
N PRO A 141 4.35 13.36 -37.69
CA PRO A 141 4.67 13.63 -39.10
C PRO A 141 6.09 13.27 -39.54
N LEU A 142 7.06 13.31 -38.60
CA LEU A 142 8.47 13.00 -38.85
C LEU A 142 8.94 11.73 -38.13
N ASP A 143 8.02 10.88 -37.63
CA ASP A 143 8.40 9.55 -37.15
C ASP A 143 8.95 8.70 -38.32
N PRO A 144 9.99 7.86 -38.10
CA PRO A 144 10.46 6.92 -39.10
C PRO A 144 9.33 6.04 -39.65
N ARG A 145 9.34 5.76 -40.96
CA ARG A 145 8.27 5.00 -41.64
C ARG A 145 8.10 3.57 -41.13
N ASP A 146 9.13 3.02 -40.48
CA ASP A 146 9.18 1.70 -39.84
C ASP A 146 8.86 1.74 -38.32
N ARG A 147 8.60 2.92 -37.75
CA ARG A 147 8.27 3.06 -36.33
C ARG A 147 6.94 2.37 -36.03
N LYS A 148 6.94 1.49 -35.03
CA LYS A 148 5.72 0.85 -34.53
C LYS A 148 4.67 1.90 -34.12
N PRO A 149 3.37 1.67 -34.37
CA PRO A 149 2.29 2.56 -33.94
C PRO A 149 2.43 2.92 -32.45
N ARG A 150 2.14 4.18 -32.10
CA ARG A 150 2.18 4.59 -30.70
C ARG A 150 0.95 4.01 -30.00
N THR A 151 1.12 3.48 -28.79
CA THR A 151 -0.03 3.20 -27.92
C THR A 151 -0.67 4.52 -27.50
N LYS A 152 -2.00 4.60 -27.48
CA LYS A 152 -2.76 5.70 -26.86
C LYS A 152 -2.16 6.03 -25.49
N TYR A 153 -1.91 7.32 -25.23
CA TYR A 153 -1.43 7.77 -23.94
C TYR A 153 -2.61 8.06 -22.99
N ALA A 154 -2.49 7.63 -21.73
CA ALA A 154 -3.44 8.00 -20.68
C ALA A 154 -3.51 9.54 -20.51
N PRO A 155 -4.68 10.13 -20.19
CA PRO A 155 -4.86 11.59 -20.09
C PRO A 155 -3.81 12.31 -19.25
N LYS A 156 -3.45 11.74 -18.08
CA LYS A 156 -2.40 12.33 -17.23
C LYS A 156 -1.03 12.37 -17.90
N THR A 157 -0.72 11.40 -18.75
CA THR A 157 0.53 11.36 -19.53
C THR A 157 0.52 12.42 -20.64
N VAL A 158 -0.61 12.63 -21.31
CA VAL A 158 -0.78 13.72 -22.29
C VAL A 158 -0.60 15.09 -21.61
N GLN A 159 -1.27 15.32 -20.48
CA GLN A 159 -1.12 16.55 -19.70
C GLN A 159 0.32 16.80 -19.25
N ASN A 160 1.04 15.76 -18.79
CA ASN A 160 2.44 15.89 -18.37
C ASN A 160 3.38 16.24 -19.54
N LYS A 161 3.17 15.64 -20.73
CA LYS A 161 3.94 15.97 -21.94
C LYS A 161 3.64 17.40 -22.39
N HIS A 162 2.36 17.78 -22.44
CA HIS A 162 1.94 19.15 -22.79
C HIS A 162 2.47 20.19 -21.79
N GLY A 163 2.49 19.89 -20.49
CA GLY A 163 3.07 20.76 -19.47
C GLY A 163 4.55 21.05 -19.71
N LEU A 164 5.35 20.05 -20.11
CA LEU A 164 6.74 20.26 -20.50
C LEU A 164 6.87 21.13 -21.76
N LEU A 165 6.07 20.87 -22.80
CA LEU A 165 6.05 21.70 -24.01
C LEU A 165 5.68 23.14 -23.68
N SER A 166 4.62 23.34 -22.89
CA SER A 166 4.14 24.65 -22.45
C SER A 166 5.23 25.41 -21.67
N ALA A 167 5.99 24.74 -20.80
CA ALA A 167 7.09 25.35 -20.06
C ALA A 167 8.28 25.73 -20.96
N ILE A 168 8.63 24.90 -21.95
CA ILE A 168 9.62 25.24 -22.99
C ILE A 168 9.17 26.49 -23.76
N MET A 169 7.93 26.49 -24.26
CA MET A 169 7.41 27.62 -25.04
C MET A 169 7.24 28.89 -24.19
N GLN A 170 6.95 28.76 -22.90
CA GLN A 170 6.91 29.88 -21.97
C GLN A 170 8.30 30.50 -21.80
N SER A 171 9.36 29.69 -21.71
CA SER A 171 10.73 30.22 -21.62
C SER A 171 11.21 30.99 -22.86
N ALA A 172 10.54 30.81 -24.01
CA ALA A 172 10.74 31.65 -25.20
C ALA A 172 9.98 32.99 -25.11
N VAL A 173 8.85 33.04 -24.40
CA VAL A 173 8.16 34.30 -24.05
C VAL A 173 8.99 35.08 -23.03
N ASP A 174 9.45 34.40 -21.99
CA ASP A 174 10.17 34.98 -20.84
C ASP A 174 11.66 35.26 -21.13
N ALA A 175 12.12 35.04 -22.36
CA ALA A 175 13.50 35.33 -22.76
C ALA A 175 13.78 36.84 -22.80
N GLU A 176 15.05 37.22 -22.70
CA GLU A 176 15.50 38.62 -22.82
C GLU A 176 16.55 38.76 -23.96
N PRO A 177 16.21 39.42 -25.09
CA PRO A 177 14.88 39.89 -25.47
C PRO A 177 13.90 38.72 -25.75
N SER A 178 12.61 38.98 -25.62
CA SER A 178 11.56 37.97 -25.82
C SER A 178 11.59 37.45 -27.25
N LEU A 179 11.58 36.12 -27.41
CA LEU A 179 11.57 35.47 -28.71
C LEU A 179 10.15 35.36 -29.27
N ARG A 180 9.10 35.38 -28.43
CA ARG A 180 7.71 35.28 -28.87
C ARG A 180 6.74 36.00 -27.92
N ALA A 181 5.73 36.66 -28.47
CA ALA A 181 4.77 37.46 -27.71
C ALA A 181 3.75 36.62 -26.90
N SER A 182 3.53 35.35 -27.25
CA SER A 182 2.56 34.49 -26.53
C SER A 182 2.86 32.99 -26.63
N ASN A 183 2.53 32.26 -25.57
CA ASN A 183 2.70 30.81 -25.50
C ASN A 183 1.59 30.07 -26.28
N PRO A 184 1.90 29.28 -27.32
CA PRO A 184 0.91 28.61 -28.16
C PRO A 184 0.17 27.48 -27.42
N CYS A 185 0.70 27.02 -26.29
CA CYS A 185 0.11 25.98 -25.45
C CYS A 185 -0.95 26.51 -24.47
N ALA A 186 -0.96 27.82 -24.19
CA ALA A 186 -1.72 28.41 -23.07
C ALA A 186 -3.24 28.22 -23.15
N LYS A 187 -3.80 28.00 -24.34
CA LYS A 187 -5.24 27.80 -24.58
C LYS A 187 -5.54 26.44 -25.22
N THR A 188 -4.67 25.44 -25.05
CA THR A 188 -4.95 24.07 -25.50
C THR A 188 -5.95 23.42 -24.54
N ARG A 189 -7.05 22.86 -25.07
CA ARG A 189 -7.94 22.02 -24.28
C ARG A 189 -7.28 20.64 -24.15
N LEU A 190 -7.13 20.17 -22.91
CA LEU A 190 -6.48 18.90 -22.59
C LEU A 190 -7.51 17.83 -22.22
N PRO A 191 -7.16 16.54 -22.30
CA PRO A 191 -8.08 15.47 -21.95
C PRO A 191 -8.37 15.50 -20.46
N ARG A 192 -9.64 15.23 -20.14
CA ARG A 192 -10.17 15.12 -18.78
C ARG A 192 -9.51 13.96 -18.04
N LEU A 193 -9.24 14.14 -16.74
CA LEU A 193 -8.71 13.07 -15.87
C LEU A 193 -9.85 12.19 -15.35
N ASP A 194 -11.00 12.81 -15.11
CA ASP A 194 -12.30 12.28 -14.71
C ASP A 194 -12.94 11.32 -15.74
N GLY A 195 -12.43 11.26 -16.97
CA GLY A 195 -12.94 10.37 -18.03
C GLY A 195 -12.03 9.18 -18.34
N ALA A 196 -11.04 8.89 -17.50
CA ALA A 196 -10.14 7.76 -17.69
C ALA A 196 -10.63 6.53 -16.90
N GLU A 197 -11.35 5.63 -17.57
CA GLU A 197 -11.58 4.25 -17.10
C GLU A 197 -10.24 3.49 -16.83
N ASP A 198 -9.13 4.04 -17.36
CA ASP A 198 -7.75 3.54 -17.25
C ASP A 198 -6.90 4.16 -16.11
N GLU A 199 -7.43 5.00 -15.20
CA GLU A 199 -6.71 5.23 -13.93
C GLU A 199 -6.84 3.96 -13.06
N GLU A 200 -5.98 2.96 -13.34
CA GLU A 200 -5.85 1.70 -12.59
C GLU A 200 -6.03 1.93 -11.07
N GLU A 201 -7.26 1.66 -10.59
CA GLU A 201 -7.71 2.05 -9.26
C GLU A 201 -6.77 1.52 -8.18
N MET A 202 -6.68 2.26 -7.07
CA MET A 202 -5.84 1.84 -5.96
C MET A 202 -6.41 0.58 -5.32
N VAL A 203 -5.79 -0.56 -5.58
CA VAL A 203 -6.20 -1.83 -5.00
C VAL A 203 -5.82 -1.88 -3.52
N PHE A 204 -6.78 -1.66 -2.63
CA PHE A 204 -6.62 -1.96 -1.21
C PHE A 204 -6.84 -3.46 -0.99
N LEU A 205 -5.83 -4.13 -0.43
CA LEU A 205 -5.92 -5.54 -0.03
C LEU A 205 -6.36 -5.65 1.42
N GLU A 206 -7.23 -6.62 1.69
CA GLU A 206 -7.45 -7.11 3.04
C GLU A 206 -6.22 -7.87 3.54
N ARG A 207 -6.12 -8.08 4.86
CA ARG A 207 -4.98 -8.78 5.47
C ARG A 207 -4.92 -10.24 4.99
N GLU A 208 -6.09 -10.83 4.81
CA GLU A 208 -6.33 -12.18 4.36
C GLU A 208 -5.96 -12.35 2.87
N GLU A 209 -6.29 -11.36 2.03
CA GLU A 209 -5.86 -11.32 0.62
C GLU A 209 -4.34 -11.13 0.49
N TRP A 210 -3.72 -10.34 1.36
CA TRP A 210 -2.26 -10.26 1.45
C TRP A 210 -1.65 -11.62 1.82
N ALA A 211 -2.21 -12.33 2.80
CA ALA A 211 -1.73 -13.66 3.19
C ALA A 211 -1.81 -14.67 2.03
N TRP A 212 -2.87 -14.63 1.21
CA TRP A 212 -2.99 -15.47 0.01
C TRP A 212 -1.91 -15.18 -1.02
N ILE A 213 -1.64 -13.90 -1.33
CA ILE A 213 -0.57 -13.51 -2.24
C ILE A 213 0.80 -13.90 -1.66
N TYR A 214 1.02 -13.65 -0.36
CA TYR A 214 2.25 -13.99 0.35
C TYR A 214 2.56 -15.48 0.23
N GLU A 215 1.61 -16.36 0.49
CA GLU A 215 1.83 -17.81 0.38
C GLU A 215 2.18 -18.26 -1.05
N CYS A 216 1.66 -17.57 -2.06
CA CYS A 216 1.96 -17.83 -3.47
C CYS A 216 3.26 -17.15 -3.98
N LEU A 217 3.92 -16.30 -3.19
CA LEU A 217 5.23 -15.75 -3.53
C LEU A 217 6.35 -16.78 -3.33
N ARG A 218 7.39 -16.68 -4.16
CA ARG A 218 8.66 -17.40 -3.94
C ARG A 218 9.45 -16.77 -2.80
N ASP A 219 10.28 -17.53 -2.10
CA ASP A 219 11.00 -17.09 -0.89
C ASP A 219 11.89 -15.85 -1.09
N ASP A 220 12.46 -15.67 -2.27
CA ASP A 220 13.26 -14.48 -2.62
C ASP A 220 12.40 -13.21 -2.77
N ALA A 221 11.09 -13.37 -2.95
CA ALA A 221 10.10 -12.30 -3.04
C ALA A 221 9.23 -12.15 -1.78
N LYS A 222 8.97 -13.24 -1.02
CA LYS A 222 8.21 -13.23 0.25
C LYS A 222 8.76 -12.17 1.21
N ASP A 223 10.07 -12.25 1.50
CA ASP A 223 10.77 -11.33 2.39
C ASP A 223 10.68 -9.85 1.95
N LEU A 224 10.74 -9.58 0.64
CA LEU A 224 10.62 -8.22 0.08
C LEU A 224 9.18 -7.71 0.15
N GLY A 225 8.21 -8.59 -0.13
CA GLY A 225 6.78 -8.31 -0.03
C GLY A 225 6.37 -7.97 1.40
N GLU A 226 6.73 -8.82 2.37
CA GLU A 226 6.50 -8.60 3.81
C GLU A 226 7.13 -7.28 4.27
N THR A 227 8.36 -6.98 3.83
CA THR A 227 9.03 -5.71 4.13
C THR A 227 8.20 -4.52 3.62
N ILE A 228 7.65 -4.57 2.39
CA ILE A 228 6.84 -3.48 1.84
C ILE A 228 5.48 -3.38 2.56
N ALA A 229 4.83 -4.52 2.85
CA ALA A 229 3.54 -4.60 3.51
C ALA A 229 3.58 -4.08 4.96
N GLU A 230 4.59 -4.44 5.76
CA GLU A 230 4.71 -3.95 7.14
C GLU A 230 5.14 -2.48 7.20
N THR A 231 6.00 -2.02 6.29
CA THR A 231 6.64 -0.69 6.41
C THR A 231 5.98 0.41 5.57
N GLY A 232 5.15 0.05 4.58
CA GLY A 232 4.64 0.96 3.58
C GLY A 232 5.74 1.61 2.71
N PHE A 233 6.91 0.99 2.58
CA PHE A 233 8.01 1.56 1.79
C PHE A 233 7.69 1.66 0.30
N ARG A 234 8.25 2.67 -0.37
CA ARG A 234 8.23 2.70 -1.84
C ARG A 234 9.15 1.59 -2.36
N TRP A 235 8.85 1.03 -3.52
CA TRP A 235 9.68 -0.01 -4.17
C TRP A 235 11.18 0.36 -4.19
N GLY A 236 11.49 1.58 -4.60
CA GLY A 236 12.87 2.09 -4.67
C GLY A 236 13.53 2.38 -3.31
N GLU A 237 12.76 2.44 -2.21
CA GLU A 237 13.26 2.52 -0.83
C GLU A 237 13.56 1.09 -0.31
N ALA A 238 12.61 0.16 -0.46
CA ALA A 238 12.75 -1.23 0.00
C ALA A 238 13.89 -1.98 -0.71
N THR A 239 13.96 -1.89 -2.05
CA THR A 239 15.04 -2.50 -2.85
C THR A 239 16.39 -1.77 -2.74
N ALA A 240 16.47 -0.69 -1.97
CA ALA A 240 17.70 0.02 -1.66
C ALA A 240 18.23 -0.26 -0.23
N LEU A 241 17.55 -1.12 0.54
CA LEU A 241 17.94 -1.45 1.91
C LEU A 241 19.27 -2.21 1.97
N GLN A 242 20.09 -1.84 2.95
CA GLN A 242 21.41 -2.39 3.23
C GLN A 242 21.53 -2.72 4.73
N PRO A 243 22.43 -3.61 5.16
CA PRO A 243 22.59 -3.95 6.58
C PRO A 243 22.80 -2.73 7.49
N ARG A 244 23.46 -1.67 6.98
CA ARG A 244 23.64 -0.40 7.70
C ARG A 244 22.39 0.45 7.91
N ASP A 245 21.23 0.07 7.38
CA ASP A 245 19.96 0.77 7.64
C ASP A 245 19.19 0.18 8.83
N LEU A 246 19.51 -1.07 9.22
CA LEU A 246 18.91 -1.74 10.37
C LEU A 246 19.44 -1.14 11.68
N ARG A 247 18.54 -0.61 12.50
CA ARG A 247 18.85 0.18 13.71
C ARG A 247 17.86 -0.16 14.83
N ARG A 248 18.00 0.52 15.97
CA ARG A 248 16.96 0.59 17.00
C ARG A 248 16.52 2.06 17.16
N ARG A 249 15.28 2.26 17.60
CA ARG A 249 14.70 3.55 17.99
C ARG A 249 13.91 3.33 19.28
N ASN A 250 14.30 4.01 20.36
CA ASN A 250 13.69 3.88 21.68
C ASN A 250 13.59 2.40 22.12
N GLY A 251 14.72 1.68 22.09
CA GLY A 251 14.79 0.24 22.38
C GLY A 251 14.25 -0.69 21.27
N ARG A 252 13.22 -0.28 20.52
CA ARG A 252 12.55 -1.11 19.50
C ARG A 252 13.34 -1.24 18.19
N PRO A 253 13.25 -2.35 17.45
CA PRO A 253 13.84 -2.48 16.12
C PRO A 253 13.30 -1.43 15.13
N ALA A 254 14.17 -0.93 14.24
CA ALA A 254 13.80 0.11 13.29
C ALA A 254 14.66 0.10 12.03
N ILE A 255 14.13 0.65 10.95
CA ILE A 255 14.84 0.86 9.68
C ILE A 255 15.00 2.35 9.43
N ARG A 256 16.23 2.81 9.19
CA ARG A 256 16.55 4.20 8.83
C ARG A 256 16.55 4.35 7.31
N VAL A 257 15.45 4.81 6.73
CA VAL A 257 15.32 5.11 5.30
C VAL A 257 16.15 6.35 4.98
N GLN A 258 17.25 6.17 4.25
CA GLN A 258 18.16 7.26 3.86
C GLN A 258 18.49 7.29 2.37
N ARG A 259 18.10 6.26 1.62
CA ARG A 259 18.47 6.05 0.23
C ARG A 259 17.29 5.51 -0.56
N ALA A 260 17.25 5.84 -1.84
CA ALA A 260 16.37 5.23 -2.81
C ALA A 260 17.09 5.14 -4.17
N TRP A 261 16.64 4.23 -5.03
CA TRP A 261 17.10 4.19 -6.42
C TRP A 261 16.66 5.44 -7.18
N LYS A 262 17.61 6.06 -7.87
CA LYS A 262 17.41 7.16 -8.82
C LYS A 262 18.05 6.82 -10.16
N LYS A 263 17.77 7.63 -11.17
CA LYS A 263 18.53 7.70 -12.42
C LYS A 263 19.55 8.84 -12.31
N ASP A 264 20.77 8.62 -12.79
CA ASP A 264 21.71 9.70 -13.10
C ASP A 264 21.40 10.32 -14.48
N GLU A 265 22.25 11.24 -14.93
CA GLU A 265 22.04 11.98 -16.19
C GLU A 265 22.13 11.06 -17.43
N ASP A 266 22.91 9.98 -17.35
CA ASP A 266 23.01 8.94 -18.38
C ASP A 266 21.88 7.88 -18.30
N GLY A 267 20.98 8.01 -17.33
CA GLY A 267 19.88 7.07 -17.14
C GLY A 267 20.29 5.72 -16.53
N LYS A 268 21.47 5.63 -15.92
CA LYS A 268 21.93 4.50 -15.11
C LYS A 268 21.36 4.60 -13.70
N SER A 269 21.13 3.45 -13.05
CA SER A 269 20.54 3.42 -11.71
C SER A 269 21.60 3.64 -10.63
N ILE A 270 21.45 4.71 -9.85
CA ILE A 270 22.32 5.06 -8.73
C ILE A 270 21.55 5.10 -7.41
N LEU A 271 22.24 4.88 -6.29
CA LEU A 271 21.69 5.10 -4.96
C LEU A 271 21.88 6.56 -4.56
N GLY A 272 20.78 7.29 -4.40
CA GLY A 272 20.78 8.68 -3.93
C GLY A 272 19.92 8.86 -2.68
N PRO A 273 20.01 10.04 -2.01
CA PRO A 273 19.05 10.38 -0.95
C PRO A 273 17.62 10.46 -1.52
N PRO A 274 16.58 10.06 -0.77
CA PRO A 274 15.17 10.13 -1.20
C PRO A 274 14.78 11.49 -1.79
N LYS A 275 13.73 11.50 -2.63
CA LYS A 275 13.30 12.69 -3.37
C LYS A 275 13.03 13.91 -2.46
N THR A 276 12.47 13.68 -1.28
CA THR A 276 12.03 14.73 -0.34
C THR A 276 12.70 14.60 1.02
N ARG A 277 12.85 15.71 1.77
CA ARG A 277 13.47 15.68 3.11
C ARG A 277 12.70 14.79 4.09
N LYS A 278 11.36 14.86 4.09
CA LYS A 278 10.48 14.00 4.91
C LYS A 278 10.55 12.51 4.55
N SER A 279 11.02 12.15 3.35
CA SER A 279 11.23 10.73 3.01
C SER A 279 12.44 10.12 3.74
N ARG A 280 13.36 10.94 4.28
CA ARG A 280 14.42 10.48 5.20
C ARG A 280 13.83 10.30 6.60
N ARG A 281 13.63 9.06 7.03
CA ARG A 281 12.84 8.73 8.23
C ARG A 281 13.31 7.44 8.90
N THR A 282 13.01 7.27 10.18
CA THR A 282 13.26 6.03 10.92
C THR A 282 11.94 5.39 11.30
N VAL A 283 11.62 4.27 10.64
CA VAL A 283 10.37 3.52 10.82
C VAL A 283 10.62 2.37 11.79
N VAL A 284 9.80 2.28 12.84
CA VAL A 284 9.82 1.16 13.81
C VAL A 284 9.15 -0.04 13.17
N ILE A 285 9.74 -1.22 13.34
CA ILE A 285 9.32 -2.50 12.75
C ILE A 285 9.12 -3.58 13.82
N THR A 286 8.45 -4.66 13.47
CA THR A 286 8.26 -5.82 14.35
C THR A 286 9.59 -6.56 14.61
N HIS A 287 9.64 -7.32 15.70
CA HIS A 287 10.75 -8.24 15.97
C HIS A 287 10.82 -9.37 14.92
N LYS A 288 9.68 -9.80 14.35
CA LYS A 288 9.59 -10.77 13.25
C LYS A 288 10.35 -10.27 12.02
N LEU A 289 10.05 -9.05 11.56
CA LEU A 289 10.70 -8.44 10.39
C LEU A 289 12.18 -8.12 10.65
N ASP A 290 12.55 -7.64 11.84
CA ASP A 290 13.96 -7.42 12.19
C ASP A 290 14.77 -8.73 12.16
N ARG A 291 14.22 -9.82 12.71
CA ARG A 291 14.83 -11.16 12.66
C ARG A 291 15.03 -11.63 11.21
N MET A 292 14.02 -11.46 10.36
CA MET A 292 14.07 -11.78 8.93
C MET A 292 15.14 -10.96 8.18
N LEU A 293 15.15 -9.63 8.36
CA LEU A 293 16.13 -8.73 7.75
C LEU A 293 17.57 -9.01 8.21
N ARG A 294 17.77 -9.33 9.50
CA ARG A 294 19.09 -9.73 10.03
C ARG A 294 19.56 -11.07 9.49
N ARG A 295 18.68 -12.05 9.28
CA ARG A 295 19.04 -13.32 8.60
C ARG A 295 19.55 -13.05 7.18
N ARG A 296 18.83 -12.26 6.38
CA ARG A 296 19.28 -11.88 5.02
C ARG A 296 20.57 -11.05 5.02
N ALA A 297 20.78 -10.22 6.05
CA ALA A 297 21.99 -9.40 6.19
C ALA A 297 23.23 -10.17 6.67
N LYS A 298 23.09 -11.43 7.12
CA LYS A 298 24.21 -12.21 7.65
C LYS A 298 25.26 -12.48 6.57
N GLY A 299 26.51 -12.09 6.83
CA GLY A 299 27.62 -12.22 5.88
C GLY A 299 27.67 -11.16 4.78
N LEU A 300 26.70 -10.25 4.71
CA LEU A 300 26.71 -9.15 3.75
C LEU A 300 27.54 -7.96 4.26
N ALA A 301 28.29 -7.32 3.36
CA ALA A 301 28.98 -6.07 3.67
C ALA A 301 27.98 -4.96 4.08
N PRO A 302 28.35 -3.98 4.94
CA PRO A 302 27.42 -2.96 5.43
C PRO A 302 26.72 -2.13 4.33
N ASN A 303 27.32 -2.05 3.15
CA ASN A 303 26.83 -1.35 1.96
C ASN A 303 26.28 -2.28 0.85
N ALA A 304 26.22 -3.59 1.06
CA ALA A 304 25.58 -4.53 0.14
C ALA A 304 24.04 -4.46 0.26
N LEU A 305 23.31 -4.86 -0.77
CA LEU A 305 21.84 -4.87 -0.78
C LEU A 305 21.31 -6.09 -0.02
N ILE A 306 20.32 -5.90 0.85
CA ILE A 306 19.59 -7.00 1.53
C ILE A 306 18.72 -7.78 0.52
N PHE A 307 18.23 -7.08 -0.51
CA PHE A 307 17.39 -7.62 -1.57
C PHE A 307 18.08 -7.51 -2.91
N THR A 308 18.52 -8.65 -3.45
CA THR A 308 19.15 -8.79 -4.76
C THR A 308 18.24 -9.55 -5.70
N GLY A 309 18.28 -9.20 -6.99
CA GLY A 309 17.66 -9.98 -8.05
C GLY A 309 18.42 -11.29 -8.31
N PRO A 310 17.93 -12.16 -9.22
CA PRO A 310 18.52 -13.47 -9.49
C PRO A 310 20.00 -13.42 -9.93
N GLU A 311 20.42 -12.31 -10.54
CA GLU A 311 21.80 -12.06 -11.01
C GLU A 311 22.67 -11.33 -9.95
N GLY A 312 22.27 -11.30 -8.67
CA GLY A 312 23.02 -10.68 -7.57
C GLY A 312 23.00 -9.14 -7.54
N GLY A 313 22.47 -8.48 -8.57
CA GLY A 313 22.31 -7.03 -8.67
C GLY A 313 21.03 -6.49 -8.02
N LYS A 314 20.72 -5.20 -8.26
CA LYS A 314 19.45 -4.58 -7.86
C LYS A 314 18.26 -5.35 -8.43
N TRP A 315 17.16 -5.44 -7.69
CA TRP A 315 15.89 -5.90 -8.28
C TRP A 315 15.41 -4.91 -9.37
N ASP A 316 15.25 -5.41 -10.59
CA ASP A 316 14.58 -4.65 -11.65
C ASP A 316 13.04 -4.76 -11.48
N PRO A 317 12.28 -3.64 -11.53
CA PRO A 317 10.83 -3.68 -11.33
C PRO A 317 10.08 -4.53 -12.37
N GLY A 318 10.49 -4.46 -13.64
CA GLY A 318 9.84 -5.20 -14.73
C GLY A 318 10.10 -6.70 -14.61
N THR A 319 11.35 -7.07 -14.30
CA THR A 319 11.75 -8.45 -14.03
C THR A 319 11.04 -9.03 -12.80
N PHE A 320 10.96 -8.29 -11.69
CA PHE A 320 10.21 -8.73 -10.51
C PHE A 320 8.72 -8.90 -10.81
N ARG A 321 8.09 -7.92 -11.49
CA ARG A 321 6.67 -8.00 -11.88
C ARG A 321 6.38 -9.29 -12.66
N ARG A 322 7.20 -9.58 -13.69
CA ARG A 322 7.04 -10.75 -14.57
C ARG A 322 7.35 -12.08 -13.89
N LEU A 323 8.42 -12.15 -13.09
CA LEU A 323 8.95 -13.43 -12.59
C LEU A 323 8.52 -13.80 -11.17
N ARG A 324 7.89 -12.88 -10.42
CA ARG A 324 7.49 -13.07 -9.01
C ARG A 324 6.07 -12.61 -8.73
N TRP A 325 5.75 -11.36 -9.08
CA TRP A 325 4.50 -10.73 -8.64
C TRP A 325 3.26 -11.24 -9.39
N VAL A 326 3.27 -11.18 -10.72
CA VAL A 326 2.13 -11.63 -11.53
C VAL A 326 1.85 -13.13 -11.35
N PRO A 327 2.84 -14.03 -11.38
CA PRO A 327 2.61 -15.45 -11.10
C PRO A 327 2.01 -15.71 -9.71
N ALA A 328 2.43 -14.98 -8.68
CA ALA A 328 1.88 -15.14 -7.33
C ALA A 328 0.40 -14.71 -7.24
N ILE A 329 0.00 -13.64 -7.94
CA ILE A 329 -1.40 -13.23 -8.04
C ILE A 329 -2.23 -14.26 -8.81
N GLU A 330 -1.70 -14.81 -9.90
CA GLU A 330 -2.38 -15.85 -10.69
C GLU A 330 -2.56 -17.15 -9.90
N LEU A 331 -1.55 -17.56 -9.11
CA LEU A 331 -1.66 -18.69 -8.18
C LEU A 331 -2.64 -18.39 -7.03
N ALA A 332 -2.63 -17.18 -6.46
CA ALA A 332 -3.56 -16.81 -5.39
C ALA A 332 -5.02 -16.76 -5.89
N ALA A 333 -5.24 -16.30 -7.13
CA ALA A 333 -6.53 -16.35 -7.80
C ALA A 333 -7.01 -17.80 -7.97
N ALA A 334 -6.14 -18.69 -8.46
CA ALA A 334 -6.47 -20.11 -8.67
C ALA A 334 -6.67 -20.91 -7.37
N LYS A 335 -5.92 -20.60 -6.30
CA LYS A 335 -5.91 -21.37 -5.05
C LYS A 335 -6.89 -20.86 -4.00
N TYR A 336 -7.12 -19.54 -3.94
CA TYR A 336 -7.89 -18.88 -2.88
C TYR A 336 -9.03 -18.00 -3.41
N GLY A 337 -9.22 -17.91 -4.74
CA GLY A 337 -10.28 -17.09 -5.32
C GLY A 337 -10.02 -15.58 -5.30
N LEU A 338 -8.74 -15.15 -5.19
CA LEU A 338 -8.37 -13.74 -5.26
C LEU A 338 -8.85 -13.08 -6.58
N ILE A 339 -9.82 -12.17 -6.47
CA ILE A 339 -10.37 -11.41 -7.61
C ILE A 339 -9.48 -10.19 -7.94
N LYS A 340 -8.96 -9.52 -6.90
CA LYS A 340 -8.17 -8.29 -7.02
C LYS A 340 -6.82 -8.55 -7.73
N ARG A 341 -6.39 -7.62 -8.59
CA ARG A 341 -5.08 -7.67 -9.27
C ARG A 341 -4.17 -6.50 -8.86
N PRO A 342 -3.66 -6.47 -7.61
CA PRO A 342 -2.83 -5.39 -7.09
C PRO A 342 -1.49 -5.29 -7.82
N ARG A 343 -0.91 -4.09 -7.89
CA ARG A 343 0.51 -3.88 -8.19
C ARG A 343 1.30 -4.01 -6.89
N ILE A 344 2.61 -4.28 -6.99
CA ILE A 344 3.50 -4.31 -5.82
C ILE A 344 3.52 -2.99 -5.03
N HIS A 345 3.19 -1.86 -5.68
CA HIS A 345 3.07 -0.57 -4.99
C HIS A 345 1.79 -0.45 -4.16
N ASP A 346 0.73 -1.19 -4.50
CA ASP A 346 -0.55 -1.10 -3.80
C ASP A 346 -0.49 -1.76 -2.41
N LEU A 347 0.56 -2.56 -2.10
CA LEU A 347 0.91 -2.94 -0.72
C LEU A 347 1.15 -1.73 0.19
N ARG A 348 1.67 -0.61 -0.34
CA ARG A 348 1.82 0.63 0.44
C ARG A 348 0.48 1.32 0.70
N HIS A 349 -0.48 1.16 -0.20
CA HIS A 349 -1.84 1.69 -0.02
C HIS A 349 -2.64 0.81 0.95
N SER A 350 -2.48 -0.51 0.84
CA SER A 350 -2.99 -1.50 1.79
C SER A 350 -2.44 -1.25 3.20
N HIS A 351 -1.12 -1.08 3.35
CA HIS A 351 -0.49 -0.69 4.62
C HIS A 351 -1.10 0.59 5.23
N ALA A 352 -1.38 1.61 4.41
CA ALA A 352 -2.00 2.84 4.88
C ALA A 352 -3.45 2.59 5.34
N SER A 353 -4.22 1.84 4.55
CA SER A 353 -5.60 1.44 4.87
C SER A 353 -5.67 0.66 6.19
N TRP A 354 -4.80 -0.35 6.38
CA TRP A 354 -4.76 -1.12 7.62
C TRP A 354 -4.47 -0.26 8.86
N LEU A 355 -3.63 0.77 8.74
CA LEU A 355 -3.38 1.72 9.83
C LEU A 355 -4.56 2.68 10.06
N ILE A 356 -5.30 3.06 9.02
CA ILE A 356 -6.52 3.88 9.15
C ILE A 356 -7.63 3.07 9.83
N ALA A 357 -7.86 1.82 9.40
CA ALA A 357 -8.78 0.89 10.04
C ALA A 357 -8.39 0.58 11.50
N ALA A 358 -7.08 0.60 11.82
CA ALA A 358 -6.57 0.54 13.20
C ALA A 358 -6.56 1.89 13.93
N LYS A 359 -7.30 2.89 13.43
CA LYS A 359 -7.50 4.24 14.01
C LYS A 359 -6.21 5.03 14.27
N VAL A 360 -5.13 4.73 13.55
CA VAL A 360 -3.85 5.43 13.71
C VAL A 360 -3.96 6.83 13.10
N PRO A 361 -3.65 7.92 13.83
CA PRO A 361 -3.83 9.28 13.34
C PRO A 361 -3.12 9.54 11.99
N LEU A 362 -3.81 10.17 11.04
CA LEU A 362 -3.26 10.48 9.72
C LEU A 362 -1.87 11.18 9.74
N PRO A 363 -1.53 12.10 10.67
CA PRO A 363 -0.18 12.66 10.76
C PRO A 363 0.90 11.61 11.08
N ALA A 364 0.59 10.60 11.89
CA ALA A 364 1.50 9.49 12.19
C ALA A 364 1.69 8.59 10.95
N ILE A 365 0.61 8.31 10.21
CA ILE A 365 0.66 7.57 8.94
C ILE A 365 1.46 8.36 7.89
N GLN A 366 1.22 9.67 7.74
CA GLN A 366 1.99 10.57 6.87
C GLN A 366 3.49 10.50 7.19
N GLY A 367 3.85 10.55 8.48
CA GLY A 367 5.22 10.42 8.97
C GLY A 367 5.85 9.07 8.66
N ARG A 368 5.12 7.96 8.88
CA ARG A 368 5.57 6.59 8.56
C ARG A 368 5.77 6.38 7.05
N LEU A 369 4.87 6.92 6.23
CA LEU A 369 4.92 6.83 4.77
C LEU A 369 5.93 7.79 4.13
N GLY A 370 6.33 8.86 4.81
CA GLY A 370 7.20 9.90 4.24
C GLY A 370 6.51 10.69 3.14
N HIS A 371 5.26 11.10 3.36
CA HIS A 371 4.54 12.05 2.50
C HIS A 371 4.95 13.49 2.82
N GLU A 372 5.21 14.29 1.78
CA GLU A 372 5.67 15.67 1.95
C GLU A 372 4.55 16.59 2.45
N SER A 373 3.42 16.60 1.70
CA SER A 373 2.15 17.18 2.14
C SER A 373 1.31 16.18 2.94
N ILE A 374 0.42 16.68 3.80
CA ILE A 374 -0.66 15.89 4.40
C ILE A 374 -1.81 15.69 3.42
N THR A 375 -2.02 16.62 2.47
CA THR A 375 -3.06 16.50 1.42
C THR A 375 -2.87 15.21 0.63
N THR A 376 -1.64 14.84 0.24
CA THR A 376 -1.35 13.54 -0.41
C THR A 376 -1.79 12.30 0.38
N THR A 377 -1.99 12.41 1.70
CA THR A 377 -2.61 11.37 2.53
C THR A 377 -4.13 11.51 2.55
N VAL A 378 -4.66 12.72 2.75
CA VAL A 378 -6.10 13.02 2.79
C VAL A 378 -6.77 12.77 1.44
N ASP A 379 -6.27 13.38 0.36
CA ASP A 379 -6.77 13.22 -1.03
C ASP A 379 -6.78 11.75 -1.48
N ARG A 380 -5.94 10.90 -0.87
CA ARG A 380 -5.71 9.51 -1.29
C ARG A 380 -6.40 8.46 -0.41
N TYR A 381 -6.72 8.79 0.84
CA TYR A 381 -7.31 7.87 1.80
C TYR A 381 -8.47 8.47 2.62
N GLY A 382 -8.89 9.71 2.34
CA GLY A 382 -9.95 10.40 3.06
C GLY A 382 -11.29 9.66 2.98
N HIS A 383 -11.60 9.07 1.82
CA HIS A 383 -12.77 8.20 1.61
C HIS A 383 -12.77 6.92 2.46
N LEU A 384 -11.65 6.56 3.11
CA LEU A 384 -11.59 5.47 4.08
C LEU A 384 -11.95 5.92 5.50
N LEU A 385 -12.10 7.24 5.73
CA LEU A 385 -12.58 7.80 6.99
C LEU A 385 -14.11 7.86 7.06
N ASP A 386 -14.81 7.91 5.92
CA ASP A 386 -16.28 7.85 5.85
C ASP A 386 -16.82 6.56 6.52
N ALA A 387 -16.01 5.48 6.50
CA ALA A 387 -16.29 4.23 7.22
C ALA A 387 -16.06 4.30 8.75
N LEU A 388 -15.70 5.47 9.29
CA LEU A 388 -15.54 5.75 10.72
C LEU A 388 -16.62 6.70 11.26
N ASP A 389 -17.63 7.07 10.45
CA ASP A 389 -18.69 8.00 10.86
C ASP A 389 -19.42 7.55 12.14
N ASP A 390 -19.73 6.25 12.27
CA ASP A 390 -20.31 5.67 13.50
C ASP A 390 -19.43 5.91 14.74
N GLU A 391 -18.10 5.92 14.57
CA GLU A 391 -17.13 6.14 15.64
C GLU A 391 -16.94 7.62 15.96
N VAL A 392 -17.07 8.48 14.95
CA VAL A 392 -17.13 9.94 15.11
C VAL A 392 -18.40 10.31 15.88
N MET A 393 -19.53 9.70 15.56
CA MET A 393 -20.78 9.86 16.30
C MET A 393 -20.65 9.42 17.76
N ALA A 394 -20.13 8.21 18.02
CA ALA A 394 -19.88 7.74 19.40
C ALA A 394 -18.90 8.66 20.18
N ALA A 395 -17.89 9.24 19.52
CA ALA A 395 -16.98 10.20 20.14
C ALA A 395 -17.64 11.57 20.42
N ILE A 396 -18.61 11.99 19.60
CA ILE A 396 -19.42 13.19 19.83
C ILE A 396 -20.40 12.95 20.97
N GLU A 397 -21.09 11.82 20.99
CA GLU A 397 -22.01 11.41 22.08
C GLU A 397 -21.27 11.39 23.41
N TRP A 398 -20.10 10.75 23.46
CA TRP A 398 -19.20 10.79 24.61
C TRP A 398 -18.84 12.23 25.04
N ALA A 399 -18.42 13.08 24.10
CA ALA A 399 -17.96 14.44 24.41
C ALA A 399 -19.11 15.38 24.86
N MET A 400 -20.36 15.01 24.59
CA MET A 400 -21.56 15.76 24.95
C MET A 400 -22.23 15.23 26.22
N ASP A 401 -21.86 14.04 26.70
CA ASP A 401 -22.28 13.49 27.99
C ASP A 401 -21.28 13.87 29.10
N PRO A 402 -21.64 14.76 30.05
CA PRO A 402 -20.76 15.17 31.13
C PRO A 402 -20.52 14.08 32.19
N THR A 403 -21.17 12.92 32.06
CA THR A 403 -21.04 11.76 32.96
C THR A 403 -20.29 10.59 32.35
N ALA A 404 -20.00 10.62 31.04
CA ALA A 404 -19.34 9.51 30.36
C ALA A 404 -17.86 9.37 30.75
N PRO A 405 -17.35 8.14 31.00
CA PRO A 405 -15.97 7.91 31.43
C PRO A 405 -14.97 8.30 30.34
N LEU A 406 -13.79 8.81 30.72
CA LEU A 406 -12.75 9.24 29.76
C LEU A 406 -12.42 8.10 28.77
N PRO A 407 -12.33 8.35 27.44
CA PRO A 407 -12.05 7.31 26.47
C PRO A 407 -10.69 6.69 26.76
N GLY A 408 -10.63 5.36 26.91
CA GLY A 408 -9.45 4.63 27.41
C GLY A 408 -8.15 4.80 26.61
N PHE A 409 -8.15 5.54 25.49
CA PHE A 409 -6.90 6.04 24.89
C PHE A 409 -6.22 7.11 25.78
N LEU A 410 -6.97 7.98 26.47
CA LEU A 410 -6.45 9.01 27.37
C LEU A 410 -5.82 8.38 28.62
N GLU A 411 -6.43 7.33 29.15
CA GLU A 411 -5.87 6.51 30.25
C GLU A 411 -4.59 5.81 29.79
N ARG A 412 -4.66 5.02 28.71
CA ARG A 412 -3.50 4.27 28.18
C ARG A 412 -2.35 5.15 27.67
N SER A 413 -2.59 6.42 27.38
CA SER A 413 -1.55 7.39 27.00
C SER A 413 -1.02 8.22 28.18
N GLY A 414 -1.59 8.07 29.39
CA GLY A 414 -1.23 8.85 30.57
C GLY A 414 -1.70 10.32 30.53
N LEU A 415 -2.56 10.68 29.58
CA LEU A 415 -3.09 12.04 29.43
C LEU A 415 -4.25 12.35 30.39
N ALA A 416 -4.87 11.33 31.00
CA ALA A 416 -5.93 11.51 32.00
C ALA A 416 -5.51 12.37 33.22
N ALA A 417 -4.22 12.39 33.56
CA ALA A 417 -3.69 13.25 34.63
C ALA A 417 -3.68 14.75 34.28
N VAL A 418 -3.95 15.13 33.02
CA VAL A 418 -3.98 16.54 32.57
C VAL A 418 -5.39 17.14 32.69
N THR A 419 -6.42 16.31 32.86
CA THR A 419 -7.82 16.71 33.06
C THR A 419 -8.23 16.84 34.54
N ASP A 420 -7.30 16.58 35.45
CA ASP A 420 -7.52 16.59 36.89
C ASP A 420 -7.83 18.02 37.38
N GLY A 421 -9.07 18.27 37.82
CA GLY A 421 -9.57 19.60 38.20
C GLY A 421 -10.80 20.12 37.44
N LEU A 422 -11.31 19.39 36.45
CA LEU A 422 -12.65 19.66 35.91
C LEU A 422 -13.74 19.19 36.92
N PRO A 423 -14.81 19.97 37.14
CA PRO A 423 -15.76 19.72 38.22
C PRO A 423 -16.65 18.49 37.94
N HIS A 424 -16.46 17.43 38.72
CA HIS A 424 -17.35 16.26 38.74
C HIS A 424 -18.53 16.51 39.69
N VAL A 425 -19.78 16.27 39.26
CA VAL A 425 -20.99 16.50 40.05
C VAL A 425 -21.28 15.26 40.94
N PRO A 426 -21.31 15.37 42.29
CA PRO A 426 -21.28 14.19 43.16
C PRO A 426 -22.64 13.75 43.73
N ARG A 427 -22.76 12.45 44.07
CA ARG A 427 -23.55 12.00 45.25
C ARG A 427 -23.11 10.64 45.85
N GLN A 428 -23.73 10.23 46.97
CA GLN A 428 -23.06 9.56 48.09
C GLN A 428 -23.58 8.14 48.48
N LEU A 429 -22.62 7.21 48.70
CA LEU A 429 -22.40 6.26 49.82
C LEU A 429 -23.53 5.51 50.58
N SER A 430 -23.40 4.16 50.59
CA SER A 430 -23.38 3.22 51.76
C SER A 430 -22.94 1.79 51.31
N GLY A 431 -22.58 0.77 52.12
CA GLY A 431 -22.03 0.76 53.50
C GLY A 431 -22.11 -0.61 54.25
N LEU A 432 -20.95 -1.20 54.66
CA LEU A 432 -20.75 -2.39 55.57
C LEU A 432 -21.12 -3.81 55.00
N ALA A 433 -20.63 -4.98 55.46
CA ALA A 433 -19.34 -5.46 56.05
C ALA A 433 -19.35 -7.03 56.29
N GLN A 434 -18.21 -7.75 56.08
CA GLN A 434 -17.85 -9.14 56.56
C GLN A 434 -18.78 -10.34 56.15
N GLU A 435 -18.43 -11.65 56.11
CA GLU A 435 -17.24 -12.45 56.53
C GLU A 435 -17.02 -13.78 55.70
N THR A 436 -16.40 -14.85 56.24
CA THR A 436 -15.55 -15.87 55.54
C THR A 436 -16.08 -17.29 55.20
N TRP A 437 -15.59 -17.84 54.06
CA TRP A 437 -15.24 -19.24 53.63
C TRP A 437 -15.62 -20.52 54.42
N LYS A 438 -15.96 -21.62 53.69
CA LYS A 438 -15.26 -22.95 53.75
C LYS A 438 -15.62 -24.00 52.64
N ASP A 439 -14.99 -25.17 52.73
CA ASP A 439 -14.52 -26.09 51.65
C ASP A 439 -14.92 -27.58 51.89
N ALA A 440 -14.85 -28.46 50.87
CA ALA A 440 -14.89 -29.94 51.00
C ALA A 440 -14.48 -30.73 49.71
N SER A 441 -13.60 -31.73 49.86
CA SER A 441 -13.15 -32.70 48.83
C SER A 441 -13.74 -34.12 49.05
N ASP A 442 -13.86 -34.96 47.99
CA ASP A 442 -12.95 -36.11 47.75
C ASP A 442 -13.33 -37.11 46.61
N MET A 443 -12.34 -37.94 46.23
CA MET A 443 -12.18 -38.91 45.11
C MET A 443 -12.78 -40.33 45.44
N PRO A 444 -12.86 -41.40 44.56
CA PRO A 444 -11.72 -42.00 43.78
C PRO A 444 -11.93 -42.88 42.50
N GLN A 445 -10.84 -42.91 41.70
CA GLN A 445 -10.12 -44.01 41.00
C GLN A 445 -10.77 -45.13 40.14
N GLY A 446 -10.08 -45.39 39.01
CA GLY A 446 -10.00 -46.66 38.27
C GLY A 446 -9.07 -46.51 37.05
N GLY A 447 -8.18 -47.46 36.73
CA GLY A 447 -7.16 -47.29 35.67
C GLY A 447 -6.73 -48.59 34.96
N THR A 448 -5.77 -48.49 34.04
CA THR A 448 -5.03 -49.59 33.38
C THR A 448 -3.67 -49.12 32.82
N GLU A 449 -2.74 -50.07 32.65
CA GLU A 449 -1.38 -49.92 32.10
C GLU A 449 -1.42 -49.59 30.57
N GLU A 450 -0.37 -49.12 29.86
CA GLU A 450 1.02 -49.65 29.77
C GLU A 450 1.93 -48.65 29.00
N GLY A 451 3.25 -48.91 28.89
CA GLY A 451 4.17 -48.26 27.91
C GLY A 451 5.17 -47.25 28.51
N ASP A 452 6.47 -47.54 28.46
CA ASP A 452 7.53 -46.98 29.34
C ASP A 452 8.21 -45.66 28.87
N ASP A 453 7.45 -44.74 28.27
CA ASP A 453 7.98 -43.48 27.71
C ASP A 453 7.96 -42.28 28.70
N PRO A 454 8.97 -41.37 28.64
CA PRO A 454 9.04 -40.20 29.51
C PRO A 454 8.00 -39.12 29.16
N VAL A 455 7.26 -38.63 30.15
CA VAL A 455 6.28 -37.56 29.97
C VAL A 455 6.95 -36.18 30.09
N PHE A 456 6.71 -35.32 29.11
CA PHE A 456 7.18 -33.93 29.06
C PHE A 456 6.05 -32.99 29.47
N VAL A 457 6.26 -32.14 30.47
CA VAL A 457 5.21 -31.23 30.98
C VAL A 457 5.59 -29.78 30.72
N VAL A 458 4.64 -29.02 30.18
CA VAL A 458 4.74 -27.57 30.01
C VAL A 458 3.73 -26.89 30.92
N THR A 459 4.16 -25.92 31.71
CA THR A 459 3.24 -25.06 32.48
C THR A 459 2.90 -23.81 31.65
N LEU A 460 1.61 -23.57 31.44
CA LEU A 460 1.04 -22.54 30.57
C LEU A 460 -0.06 -21.80 31.34
N GLY A 461 0.12 -20.49 31.61
CA GLY A 461 -0.86 -19.71 32.39
C GLY A 461 -1.14 -20.24 33.82
N GLY A 462 -0.25 -21.09 34.36
CA GLY A 462 -0.46 -21.80 35.63
C GLY A 462 -1.03 -23.22 35.50
N ARG A 463 -1.49 -23.64 34.32
CA ARG A 463 -1.98 -24.99 34.03
C ARG A 463 -0.83 -25.88 33.51
N GLU A 464 -0.71 -27.10 34.03
CA GLU A 464 0.28 -28.08 33.54
C GLU A 464 -0.34 -28.91 32.40
N VAL A 465 0.33 -28.94 31.23
CA VAL A 465 -0.08 -29.68 30.03
C VAL A 465 0.97 -30.77 29.73
N PRO A 466 0.61 -32.07 29.85
CA PRO A 466 1.52 -33.19 29.63
C PRO A 466 1.51 -33.70 28.18
N PHE A 467 2.68 -34.06 27.66
CA PHE A 467 2.93 -34.59 26.32
C PHE A 467 3.75 -35.88 26.39
N ALA A 468 3.51 -36.81 25.47
CA ALA A 468 4.34 -38.00 25.28
C ALA A 468 5.63 -37.72 24.48
N ASP A 469 5.66 -36.60 23.74
CA ASP A 469 6.78 -36.23 22.86
C ASP A 469 7.35 -34.85 23.22
N CYS A 470 8.69 -34.76 23.23
CA CYS A 470 9.40 -33.54 23.62
C CYS A 470 9.33 -32.41 22.59
N GLN A 471 9.16 -32.72 21.30
CA GLN A 471 9.04 -31.74 20.23
C GLN A 471 7.65 -31.11 20.24
N HIS A 472 6.60 -31.88 20.53
CA HIS A 472 5.24 -31.36 20.76
C HIS A 472 5.21 -30.41 21.98
N ALA A 473 5.79 -30.83 23.12
CA ALA A 473 5.92 -29.97 24.29
C ALA A 473 6.69 -28.68 23.98
N GLN A 474 7.83 -28.80 23.29
CA GLN A 474 8.67 -27.67 22.90
C GLN A 474 7.96 -26.71 21.92
N GLY A 475 7.25 -27.25 20.94
CA GLY A 475 6.49 -26.47 19.95
C GLY A 475 5.32 -25.70 20.56
N VAL A 476 4.60 -26.30 21.51
CA VAL A 476 3.55 -25.58 22.27
C VAL A 476 4.18 -24.51 23.17
N ALA A 477 5.27 -24.81 23.88
CA ALA A 477 5.93 -23.84 24.75
C ALA A 477 6.47 -22.60 24.01
N ASP A 478 7.06 -22.81 22.82
CA ASP A 478 7.58 -21.71 21.99
C ASP A 478 6.45 -20.88 21.34
N GLN A 479 5.32 -21.51 20.98
CA GLN A 479 4.21 -20.83 20.31
C GLN A 479 3.21 -20.17 21.28
N TRP A 480 3.02 -20.71 22.48
CA TRP A 480 2.07 -20.17 23.48
C TRP A 480 2.31 -18.70 23.83
N SER A 481 3.59 -18.31 23.93
CA SER A 481 3.97 -16.93 24.27
C SER A 481 3.62 -15.92 23.18
N ASP A 482 3.68 -16.33 21.91
CA ASP A 482 3.26 -15.50 20.77
C ASP A 482 1.72 -15.46 20.66
N ASP A 483 1.03 -16.57 21.00
CA ASP A 483 -0.43 -16.71 20.92
C ASP A 483 -1.16 -15.93 22.04
N HIS A 484 -0.49 -15.64 23.15
CA HIS A 484 -1.02 -14.95 24.34
C HIS A 484 -0.22 -13.67 24.72
N GLU A 485 0.45 -13.01 23.75
CA GLU A 485 1.35 -11.86 24.03
C GLU A 485 0.67 -10.74 24.85
N ASP A 486 -0.58 -10.40 24.54
CA ASP A 486 -1.34 -9.33 25.21
C ASP A 486 -1.80 -9.72 26.65
N GLU A 487 -2.22 -10.97 26.87
CA GLU A 487 -2.56 -11.47 28.22
C GLU A 487 -1.31 -11.54 29.11
N ILE A 488 -0.20 -12.03 28.57
CA ILE A 488 1.09 -12.09 29.26
C ILE A 488 1.63 -10.67 29.56
N ALA A 489 1.42 -9.71 28.67
CA ALA A 489 1.75 -8.30 28.91
C ALA A 489 0.92 -7.69 30.05
N THR A 490 -0.36 -8.07 30.14
CA THR A 490 -1.27 -7.63 31.22
C THR A 490 -0.87 -8.24 32.56
N MET A 491 -0.69 -9.57 32.63
CA MET A 491 -0.19 -10.26 33.83
C MET A 491 1.14 -9.71 34.36
N ARG A 492 2.04 -9.29 33.46
CA ARG A 492 3.31 -8.64 33.82
C ARG A 492 3.13 -7.25 34.43
N ALA A 493 2.10 -6.50 34.03
CA ALA A 493 1.76 -5.23 34.67
C ALA A 493 1.23 -5.45 36.10
N ASP A 494 0.50 -6.54 36.32
CA ASP A 494 -0.03 -6.97 37.63
C ASP A 494 1.00 -7.70 38.52
N GLY A 495 2.29 -7.64 38.16
CA GLY A 495 3.40 -8.13 38.99
C GLY A 495 3.59 -9.66 39.00
N TRP A 496 3.03 -10.40 38.05
CA TRP A 496 3.26 -11.85 37.97
C TRP A 496 4.71 -12.17 37.53
N PRO A 497 5.42 -13.08 38.23
CA PRO A 497 6.82 -13.40 37.93
C PRO A 497 6.99 -14.23 36.65
N GLU A 498 8.12 -14.04 35.95
CA GLU A 498 8.42 -14.66 34.65
C GLU A 498 8.53 -16.20 34.67
N GLU A 499 8.80 -16.80 35.83
CA GLU A 499 9.17 -18.21 35.96
C GLU A 499 7.98 -19.19 36.02
N LYS A 500 7.12 -19.21 34.99
CA LYS A 500 6.15 -20.32 34.83
C LYS A 500 6.06 -21.01 33.47
N ILE A 501 6.89 -20.68 32.46
CA ILE A 501 7.16 -21.62 31.35
C ILE A 501 8.33 -22.54 31.75
N ALA A 502 8.09 -23.36 32.76
CA ALA A 502 9.11 -24.25 33.32
C ALA A 502 9.24 -25.53 32.49
N ARG A 503 10.32 -25.64 31.69
CA ARG A 503 10.66 -26.87 30.97
C ARG A 503 11.20 -27.92 31.96
N ARG A 504 10.33 -28.82 32.44
CA ARG A 504 10.74 -29.95 33.29
C ARG A 504 11.03 -31.16 32.41
N GLY A 505 12.32 -31.46 32.22
CA GLY A 505 12.76 -32.65 31.48
C GLY A 505 12.43 -33.93 32.23
N ALA A 506 11.92 -34.93 31.49
CA ALA A 506 11.75 -36.34 31.86
C ALA A 506 11.44 -36.61 33.36
N LEU A 507 10.16 -36.59 33.71
CA LEU A 507 9.71 -37.22 34.93
C LEU A 507 9.81 -38.75 34.77
N GLY A 508 10.67 -39.38 35.56
CA GLY A 508 10.77 -40.85 35.63
C GLY A 508 9.46 -41.50 36.13
N PRO A 509 9.32 -42.83 35.99
CA PRO A 509 8.06 -43.56 36.19
C PRO A 509 7.37 -43.25 37.53
N GLU A 510 8.14 -43.03 38.60
CA GLU A 510 7.63 -42.72 39.95
C GLU A 510 6.84 -41.39 40.08
N LYS A 511 6.84 -40.53 39.06
CA LYS A 511 6.04 -39.28 39.04
C LYS A 511 4.97 -39.26 37.93
N ARG A 512 4.75 -40.40 37.28
CA ARG A 512 3.84 -40.58 36.14
C ARG A 512 2.37 -40.65 36.55
N GLU A 513 2.07 -41.32 37.67
CA GLU A 513 0.70 -41.58 38.15
C GLU A 513 -0.15 -40.31 38.29
N ARG A 514 0.47 -39.17 38.68
CA ARG A 514 -0.19 -37.85 38.76
C ARG A 514 -0.87 -37.42 37.44
N TRP A 515 -0.35 -37.87 36.30
CA TRP A 515 -0.83 -37.46 34.97
C TRP A 515 -1.52 -38.58 34.22
N THR A 516 -1.03 -39.82 34.28
CA THR A 516 -1.67 -40.96 33.60
C THR A 516 -2.85 -41.56 34.39
N GLY A 517 -2.96 -41.28 35.69
CA GLY A 517 -4.04 -41.79 36.54
C GLY A 517 -5.36 -41.01 36.47
N GLY A 518 -5.46 -39.96 35.63
CA GLY A 518 -6.68 -39.15 35.53
C GLY A 518 -6.69 -38.02 34.49
N GLY A 519 -5.67 -37.87 33.65
CA GLY A 519 -5.61 -36.82 32.61
C GLY A 519 -5.10 -37.34 31.27
N SER A 520 -5.57 -36.74 30.18
CA SER A 520 -5.12 -37.07 28.83
C SER A 520 -3.72 -36.54 28.56
N VAL A 521 -2.75 -37.43 28.31
CA VAL A 521 -1.41 -37.06 27.83
C VAL A 521 -1.44 -36.87 26.32
N TRP A 522 -0.93 -35.73 25.82
CA TRP A 522 -0.95 -35.41 24.41
C TRP A 522 0.12 -36.19 23.62
N THR A 523 -0.34 -37.11 22.77
CA THR A 523 0.51 -37.89 21.84
C THR A 523 0.78 -37.16 20.51
N ARG A 524 -0.01 -36.13 20.20
CA ARG A 524 0.16 -35.23 19.05
C ARG A 524 0.22 -33.77 19.50
N MET A 525 0.66 -32.88 18.61
CA MET A 525 0.44 -31.45 18.81
C MET A 525 -1.08 -31.16 18.93
N PRO A 526 -1.53 -30.44 19.96
CA PRO A 526 -2.91 -29.98 20.09
C PRO A 526 -3.25 -29.00 18.97
N GLU A 527 -4.49 -28.99 18.52
CA GLU A 527 -4.94 -27.98 17.56
C GLU A 527 -4.99 -26.59 18.21
N ARG A 528 -4.91 -25.56 17.37
CA ARG A 528 -5.17 -24.16 17.75
C ARG A 528 -6.08 -23.51 16.73
N GLN A 529 -7.00 -22.70 17.22
CA GLN A 529 -7.98 -21.97 16.41
C GLN A 529 -7.98 -20.50 16.82
N PHE A 530 -8.18 -19.60 15.86
CA PHE A 530 -8.42 -18.20 16.17
C PHE A 530 -9.90 -18.04 16.52
N VAL A 531 -10.19 -17.98 17.82
CA VAL A 531 -11.56 -17.97 18.34
C VAL A 531 -11.96 -16.54 18.68
N TYR A 532 -13.11 -16.13 18.16
CA TYR A 532 -13.82 -14.92 18.57
C TYR A 532 -14.76 -15.27 19.72
N SER A 533 -14.87 -14.40 20.74
CA SER A 533 -15.78 -14.58 21.88
C SER A 533 -16.41 -13.26 22.33
N ALA A 534 -17.67 -13.31 22.74
CA ALA A 534 -18.41 -12.16 23.28
C ALA A 534 -19.19 -12.58 24.54
N LEU A 535 -19.11 -11.75 25.58
CA LEU A 535 -19.75 -11.97 26.88
C LEU A 535 -20.53 -10.70 27.27
N ALA A 536 -21.73 -10.87 27.80
CA ALA A 536 -22.49 -9.84 28.51
C ALA A 536 -23.06 -10.44 29.81
N SER A 537 -23.12 -9.64 30.86
CA SER A 537 -23.80 -9.96 32.12
C SER A 537 -24.96 -9.01 32.31
N TYR A 538 -26.10 -9.57 32.71
CA TYR A 538 -27.33 -8.85 33.02
C TYR A 538 -27.69 -9.08 34.48
N GLU A 539 -28.13 -8.04 35.17
CA GLU A 539 -28.77 -8.13 36.49
C GLU A 539 -30.16 -8.78 36.40
N ALA A 540 -30.73 -9.13 37.56
CA ALA A 540 -32.05 -9.79 37.64
C ALA A 540 -33.19 -8.95 37.01
N ASP A 541 -33.06 -7.62 37.02
CA ASP A 541 -34.00 -6.68 36.39
C ASP A 541 -33.78 -6.48 34.88
N GLY A 542 -32.76 -7.14 34.31
CA GLY A 542 -32.35 -7.00 32.90
C GLY A 542 -31.38 -5.86 32.63
N THR A 543 -30.91 -5.12 33.64
CA THR A 543 -29.90 -4.07 33.49
C THR A 543 -28.56 -4.68 33.10
N LEU A 544 -27.89 -4.14 32.08
CA LEU A 544 -26.58 -4.60 31.64
C LEU A 544 -25.49 -4.17 32.65
N THR A 545 -24.82 -5.12 33.31
CA THR A 545 -23.79 -4.80 34.33
C THR A 545 -22.46 -4.33 33.73
N TYR A 546 -22.25 -4.52 32.42
CA TYR A 546 -21.00 -4.22 31.73
C TYR A 546 -21.23 -3.96 30.23
N GLU A 547 -20.85 -2.79 29.73
CA GLU A 547 -20.83 -2.48 28.29
C GLU A 547 -19.53 -3.02 27.65
N PRO A 548 -19.60 -4.03 26.76
CA PRO A 548 -18.40 -4.60 26.17
C PRO A 548 -17.94 -3.82 24.94
N LEU A 549 -16.62 -3.58 24.83
CA LEU A 549 -16.01 -3.45 23.51
C LEU A 549 -16.22 -4.74 22.70
N PRO A 550 -16.36 -4.66 21.36
CA PRO A 550 -17.21 -5.58 20.63
C PRO A 550 -16.49 -6.86 20.22
N MET A 551 -16.63 -7.90 21.07
CA MET A 551 -16.16 -9.27 20.86
C MET A 551 -14.62 -9.39 20.82
N SER A 552 -14.05 -10.05 21.83
CA SER A 552 -12.62 -10.37 21.88
C SER A 552 -12.25 -11.46 20.88
N SER A 553 -10.96 -11.60 20.59
CA SER A 553 -10.45 -12.68 19.75
C SER A 553 -9.02 -13.05 20.10
N ARG A 554 -8.74 -14.34 20.25
CA ARG A 554 -7.39 -14.85 20.56
C ARG A 554 -7.12 -16.19 19.90
N TRP A 555 -5.85 -16.59 19.85
CA TRP A 555 -5.48 -17.96 19.53
C TRP A 555 -5.74 -18.84 20.74
N THR A 556 -6.69 -19.77 20.61
CA THR A 556 -7.08 -20.69 21.67
C THR A 556 -6.68 -22.11 21.28
N TRP A 557 -6.11 -22.86 22.21
CA TRP A 557 -5.62 -24.23 22.02
C TRP A 557 -6.63 -25.29 22.45
N GLU A 558 -6.56 -26.48 21.86
CA GLU A 558 -7.50 -27.58 22.07
C GLU A 558 -7.65 -28.02 23.54
N PHE A 559 -6.61 -27.84 24.35
CA PHE A 559 -6.65 -28.10 25.80
C PHE A 559 -7.40 -27.03 26.60
N GLU A 560 -7.65 -25.84 26.05
CA GLU A 560 -8.41 -24.75 26.68
C GLU A 560 -9.92 -24.92 26.47
N HIS A 561 -10.50 -25.99 27.01
CA HIS A 561 -11.88 -26.43 26.71
C HIS A 561 -12.96 -25.34 26.88
N ASP A 562 -12.79 -24.40 27.81
CA ASP A 562 -13.72 -23.28 28.04
C ASP A 562 -13.67 -22.18 26.96
N GLY A 563 -12.58 -22.10 26.19
CA GLY A 563 -12.44 -21.19 25.05
C GLY A 563 -12.41 -21.87 23.68
N PHE A 564 -11.90 -23.10 23.58
CA PHE A 564 -11.65 -23.76 22.30
C PHE A 564 -12.92 -24.22 21.61
N THR A 565 -13.00 -23.97 20.30
CA THR A 565 -14.07 -24.50 19.46
C THR A 565 -13.62 -24.55 18.00
N THR A 566 -14.10 -25.56 17.26
CA THR A 566 -13.96 -25.68 15.80
C THR A 566 -15.24 -25.29 15.06
N ARG A 567 -16.29 -24.89 15.80
CA ARG A 567 -17.60 -24.51 15.25
C ARG A 567 -17.57 -23.06 14.75
N GLY A 568 -18.32 -22.80 13.68
CA GLY A 568 -18.46 -21.45 13.12
C GLY A 568 -18.96 -20.43 14.15
N ALA A 569 -19.98 -20.81 14.93
CA ALA A 569 -20.37 -20.18 16.18
C ALA A 569 -21.15 -21.17 17.07
N GLU A 570 -21.12 -20.92 18.37
CA GLU A 570 -21.98 -21.53 19.38
C GLU A 570 -22.20 -20.52 20.52
N PHE A 571 -23.31 -20.66 21.25
CA PHE A 571 -23.63 -19.79 22.37
C PHE A 571 -24.26 -20.55 23.54
N ARG A 572 -24.16 -19.96 24.73
CA ARG A 572 -24.86 -20.39 25.94
C ARG A 572 -25.39 -19.19 26.72
N THR A 573 -26.43 -19.44 27.48
CA THR A 573 -27.01 -18.52 28.46
C THR A 573 -26.98 -19.22 29.80
N GLU A 574 -26.44 -18.57 30.83
CA GLU A 574 -26.19 -19.18 32.14
C GLU A 574 -26.68 -18.25 33.26
N PHE A 575 -27.64 -18.73 34.06
CA PHE A 575 -28.13 -18.01 35.23
C PHE A 575 -27.24 -18.33 36.43
N ARG A 576 -26.66 -17.32 37.07
CA ARG A 576 -25.73 -17.49 38.19
C ARG A 576 -26.45 -17.36 39.54
N PRO A 577 -26.03 -18.12 40.57
CA PRO A 577 -26.46 -17.89 41.94
C PRO A 577 -26.08 -16.46 42.36
N GLY A 578 -27.08 -15.62 42.62
CA GLY A 578 -26.92 -14.16 42.79
C GLY A 578 -27.87 -13.33 41.94
N GLY A 579 -28.56 -13.93 40.96
CA GLY A 579 -29.62 -13.28 40.18
C GLY A 579 -29.18 -12.76 38.81
N SER A 580 -27.88 -12.71 38.53
CA SER A 580 -27.37 -12.30 37.22
C SER A 580 -27.45 -13.41 36.17
N THR A 581 -27.66 -13.01 34.91
CA THR A 581 -27.66 -13.92 33.75
C THR A 581 -26.57 -13.53 32.77
N GLU A 582 -25.71 -14.48 32.41
CA GLU A 582 -24.67 -14.28 31.42
C GLU A 582 -25.08 -14.80 30.03
N ALA A 583 -24.83 -13.99 29.01
CA ALA A 583 -24.88 -14.35 27.61
C ALA A 583 -23.46 -14.51 27.08
N HIS A 584 -23.08 -15.71 26.63
CA HIS A 584 -21.75 -16.00 26.08
C HIS A 584 -21.85 -16.64 24.70
N ALA A 585 -21.12 -16.11 23.71
CA ALA A 585 -20.99 -16.71 22.39
C ALA A 585 -19.50 -16.82 21.99
N ARG A 586 -19.14 -17.89 21.29
CA ARG A 586 -17.78 -18.13 20.79
C ARG A 586 -17.77 -18.87 19.44
N GLY A 587 -16.70 -18.77 18.67
CA GLY A 587 -16.61 -19.44 17.36
C GLY A 587 -15.46 -18.96 16.47
N ILE A 588 -15.20 -19.68 15.39
CA ILE A 588 -14.14 -19.34 14.42
C ILE A 588 -14.58 -18.33 13.34
N ASN A 589 -15.87 -17.95 13.30
CA ASN A 589 -16.41 -16.98 12.33
C ASN A 589 -17.05 -15.78 13.03
N ARG A 590 -16.37 -14.63 13.01
CA ARG A 590 -16.81 -13.34 13.57
C ARG A 590 -18.29 -13.00 13.32
N SER A 591 -18.76 -13.12 12.07
CA SER A 591 -20.13 -12.76 11.68
C SER A 591 -21.17 -13.81 12.08
N ALA A 592 -20.75 -15.04 12.38
CA ALA A 592 -21.60 -16.04 13.01
C ALA A 592 -21.65 -15.85 14.53
N VAL A 593 -20.51 -15.54 15.17
CA VAL A 593 -20.42 -15.30 16.63
C VAL A 593 -21.21 -14.06 17.03
N SER A 594 -21.14 -12.96 16.27
CA SER A 594 -21.96 -11.78 16.51
C SER A 594 -23.46 -12.08 16.49
N ARG A 595 -23.96 -12.89 15.54
CA ARG A 595 -25.38 -13.30 15.50
C ARG A 595 -25.75 -14.22 16.67
N ALA A 596 -24.90 -15.21 16.96
CA ALA A 596 -25.09 -16.11 18.09
C ALA A 596 -25.04 -15.37 19.44
N PHE A 597 -24.30 -14.26 19.53
CA PHE A 597 -24.28 -13.40 20.70
C PHE A 597 -25.59 -12.64 20.88
N GLU A 598 -26.16 -12.05 19.83
CA GLU A 598 -27.50 -11.44 19.93
C GLU A 598 -28.58 -12.45 20.32
N GLU A 599 -28.53 -13.68 19.78
CA GLU A 599 -29.41 -14.78 20.22
C GLU A 599 -29.20 -15.12 21.72
N ALA A 600 -27.96 -15.13 22.21
CA ALA A 600 -27.64 -15.34 23.62
C ALA A 600 -28.14 -14.21 24.53
N ARG A 601 -28.05 -12.96 24.07
CA ARG A 601 -28.51 -11.75 24.78
C ARG A 601 -30.03 -11.73 24.93
N VAL A 602 -30.76 -11.97 23.84
CA VAL A 602 -32.23 -12.11 23.87
C VAL A 602 -32.64 -13.20 24.86
N ARG A 603 -31.97 -14.36 24.80
CA ARG A 603 -32.25 -15.49 25.69
C ARG A 603 -31.88 -15.22 27.16
N ALA A 604 -30.85 -14.39 27.42
CA ALA A 604 -30.52 -13.94 28.77
C ALA A 604 -31.59 -12.99 29.34
N LEU A 605 -32.07 -12.04 28.54
CA LEU A 605 -33.16 -11.14 28.93
C LEU A 605 -34.47 -11.91 29.16
N GLU A 606 -34.77 -12.95 28.36
CA GLU A 606 -35.89 -13.86 28.62
C GLU A 606 -35.77 -14.63 29.94
N VAL A 607 -34.55 -14.91 30.41
CA VAL A 607 -34.31 -15.59 31.69
C VAL A 607 -34.46 -14.61 32.85
N CYS A 608 -33.92 -13.38 32.73
CA CYS A 608 -34.15 -12.30 33.70
C CYS A 608 -35.66 -12.03 33.87
N ALA A 609 -36.40 -11.90 32.76
CA ALA A 609 -37.84 -11.68 32.77
C ALA A 609 -38.67 -12.83 33.39
N LYS A 610 -38.11 -14.04 33.51
CA LYS A 610 -38.73 -15.20 34.19
C LYS A 610 -38.35 -15.29 35.68
N HIS A 611 -37.37 -14.49 36.13
CA HIS A 611 -36.86 -14.47 37.50
C HIS A 611 -36.75 -13.04 38.08
N PRO A 612 -37.78 -12.17 37.95
CA PRO A 612 -37.69 -10.77 38.40
C PRO A 612 -37.46 -10.64 39.91
N ASP A 613 -37.94 -11.60 40.70
CA ASP A 613 -37.82 -11.60 42.16
C ASP A 613 -36.51 -12.22 42.69
N ALA A 614 -35.61 -12.71 41.80
CA ALA A 614 -34.37 -13.35 42.23
C ALA A 614 -33.37 -12.38 42.89
N GLY A 615 -33.49 -11.07 42.62
CA GLY A 615 -32.74 -10.03 43.34
C GLY A 615 -33.36 -9.62 44.69
N LEU A 616 -34.58 -10.06 45.01
CA LEU A 616 -35.33 -9.60 46.20
C LEU A 616 -35.19 -10.51 47.43
N THR A 617 -34.67 -11.74 47.28
CA THR A 617 -34.59 -12.73 48.36
C THR A 617 -33.28 -12.75 49.14
N SER A 618 -32.28 -11.92 48.77
CA SER A 618 -30.99 -11.83 49.48
C SER A 618 -31.00 -10.95 50.74
N THR A 619 -32.17 -10.49 51.20
CA THR A 619 -32.29 -9.51 52.31
C THR A 619 -33.01 -10.07 53.56
N GLN A 620 -33.43 -11.34 53.57
CA GLN A 620 -34.04 -11.99 54.74
C GLN A 620 -33.73 -13.49 54.85
N ALA A 621 -32.64 -13.84 55.54
CA ALA A 621 -32.45 -15.09 56.29
C ALA A 621 -31.25 -14.96 57.24
#